data_AF-A0A838PNG3-F1
#
_entry.id   AF-A0A838PNG3-F1
#
_cell.length_a   1.000
_cell.length_b   1.000
_cell.length_c   1.000
_cell.angle_alpha   90.00
_cell.angle_beta   90.00
_cell.angle_gamma   90.00
#
_symmetry.space_group_name_H-M   'P 1'
#
loop_
_entity.id
_entity.type
_entity.pdbx_description
1 polymer ?
#
loop_
_entity_poly.entity_id
_entity_poly.type
_entity_poly.pdbx_seq_one_letter_code
_entity_poly.pdbx_strand_id
1 'polypeptide(L)'
;MKKELRPFHDHVSCAVCGRTILKGERTEAFLAPGGDRHGVCELCFVRADHAGWIRESAHGDTPTRGPLPQERRPLFGRLRRRGAQEATPEPSEGDLASADDGVGPGVDGGAGNGDAPAPRPRRQPYVPPPDPRHVRAVPTTAEVKIERALDLFNASEHQRTVAGLSRSLGLPWATALPDPDAPSTVTLVVAWELSWYRYRVDLGDAVEPVALQAKGDELTDIDQSLHDWNAGLDDEGRLVIGTAE
;
A
#
# COMPACT_ATOMS: atom_id res chain seq x y z
N MET A 1 -52.60 5.41 2.53
CA MET A 1 -51.40 4.95 3.28
C MET A 1 -50.14 5.30 2.50
N LYS A 2 -49.22 6.06 3.09
CA LYS A 2 -47.84 6.18 2.57
C LYS A 2 -47.03 5.05 3.19
N LYS A 3 -46.38 4.21 2.37
CA LYS A 3 -45.43 3.20 2.87
C LYS A 3 -44.13 3.92 3.25
N GLU A 4 -43.85 4.01 4.54
CA GLU A 4 -42.51 4.42 5.02
C GLU A 4 -41.52 3.33 4.63
N LEU A 5 -40.64 3.63 3.67
CA LEU A 5 -39.46 2.82 3.41
C LEU A 5 -38.43 3.13 4.51
N ARG A 6 -38.45 2.37 5.61
CA ARG A 6 -37.34 2.37 6.58
C ARG A 6 -36.22 1.51 6.00
N PRO A 7 -35.06 2.08 5.64
CA PRO A 7 -33.96 1.30 5.11
C PRO A 7 -33.31 0.53 6.26
N PHE A 8 -33.62 -0.76 6.35
CA PHE A 8 -32.92 -1.66 7.26
C PHE A 8 -31.49 -1.86 6.76
N HIS A 9 -30.53 -1.31 7.48
CA HIS A 9 -29.11 -1.51 7.21
C HIS A 9 -28.58 -2.55 8.18
N ASP A 10 -28.29 -3.74 7.66
CA ASP A 10 -27.55 -4.73 8.42
C ASP A 10 -26.09 -4.27 8.52
N HIS A 11 -25.65 -3.91 9.73
CA HIS A 11 -24.35 -3.29 9.98
C HIS A 11 -23.26 -4.37 10.13
N VAL A 12 -22.94 -5.04 9.02
CA VAL A 12 -21.88 -6.05 8.98
C VAL A 12 -20.53 -5.41 9.31
N SER A 13 -19.77 -6.02 10.22
CA SER A 13 -18.45 -5.55 10.65
C SER A 13 -17.33 -6.49 10.17
N CYS A 14 -16.16 -5.92 9.87
CA CYS A 14 -14.97 -6.69 9.52
C CYS A 14 -14.41 -7.40 10.76
N ALA A 15 -14.24 -8.72 10.70
CA ALA A 15 -13.77 -9.52 11.84
C ALA A 15 -12.32 -9.25 12.29
N VAL A 16 -11.50 -8.58 11.46
CA VAL A 16 -10.08 -8.30 11.76
C VAL A 16 -9.85 -6.95 12.42
N CYS A 17 -10.63 -5.92 12.05
CA CYS A 17 -10.47 -4.56 12.57
C CYS A 17 -11.72 -3.99 13.27
N GLY A 18 -12.84 -4.69 13.25
CA GLY A 18 -14.11 -4.26 13.83
C GLY A 18 -14.82 -3.11 13.10
N ARG A 19 -14.28 -2.60 11.98
CA ARG A 19 -14.92 -1.52 11.22
C ARG A 19 -16.22 -1.98 10.59
N THR A 20 -17.26 -1.14 10.61
CA THR A 20 -18.48 -1.37 9.82
C THR A 20 -18.15 -1.31 8.34
N ILE A 21 -18.57 -2.32 7.59
CA ILE A 21 -18.41 -2.39 6.14
C ILE A 21 -19.45 -1.46 5.51
N LEU A 22 -19.00 -0.54 4.66
CA LEU A 22 -19.89 0.38 3.96
C LEU A 22 -20.44 -0.22 2.66
N LYS A 23 -21.58 0.30 2.17
CA LYS A 23 -22.13 -0.13 0.88
C LYS A 23 -21.16 0.21 -0.25
N GLY A 24 -20.77 -0.80 -1.02
CA GLY A 24 -19.81 -0.67 -2.13
C GLY A 24 -18.34 -0.89 -1.72
N GLU A 25 -18.05 -1.08 -0.44
CA GLU A 25 -16.73 -1.54 0.02
C GLU A 25 -16.49 -2.99 -0.43
N ARG A 26 -15.26 -3.30 -0.86
CA ARG A 26 -14.90 -4.68 -1.22
C ARG A 26 -14.65 -5.49 0.05
N THR A 27 -15.35 -6.61 0.14
CA THR A 27 -15.22 -7.59 1.23
C THR A 27 -15.12 -8.99 0.67
N GLU A 28 -14.33 -9.84 1.34
CA GLU A 28 -14.20 -11.26 1.00
C GLU A 28 -14.36 -12.13 2.25
N ALA A 29 -14.78 -13.38 2.02
CA ALA A 29 -14.90 -14.38 3.06
C ALA A 29 -13.55 -15.04 3.34
N PHE A 30 -13.21 -15.15 4.62
CA PHE A 30 -12.06 -15.88 5.12
C PHE A 30 -12.51 -16.94 6.11
N LEU A 31 -11.79 -18.06 6.11
CA LEU A 31 -11.89 -19.11 7.12
C LEU A 31 -10.83 -18.84 8.19
N ALA A 32 -11.27 -18.57 9.42
CA ALA A 32 -10.37 -18.51 10.57
C ALA A 32 -9.84 -19.92 10.90
N PRO A 33 -8.73 -20.05 11.66
CA PRO A 33 -8.18 -21.35 12.07
C PRO A 33 -9.15 -22.28 12.82
N GLY A 34 -10.23 -21.74 13.40
CA GLY A 34 -11.32 -22.53 14.01
C GLY A 34 -12.32 -23.13 13.02
N GLY A 35 -12.24 -22.81 11.72
CA GLY A 35 -13.16 -23.23 10.66
C GLY A 35 -14.33 -22.27 10.43
N ASP A 36 -14.50 -21.25 11.27
CA ASP A 36 -15.55 -20.24 11.12
C ASP A 36 -15.32 -19.29 9.95
N ARG A 37 -16.41 -18.94 9.26
CA ARG A 37 -16.43 -18.02 8.12
C ARG A 37 -16.65 -16.59 8.58
N HIS A 38 -15.77 -15.68 8.17
CA HIS A 38 -15.82 -14.28 8.54
C HIS A 38 -15.64 -13.35 7.35
N GLY A 39 -16.40 -12.25 7.35
CA GLY A 39 -16.22 -11.15 6.39
C GLY A 39 -15.02 -10.27 6.76
N VAL A 40 -14.14 -10.03 5.79
CA VAL A 40 -12.97 -9.16 5.95
C VAL A 40 -13.00 -8.06 4.87
N CYS A 41 -12.70 -6.82 5.25
CA CYS A 41 -12.58 -5.71 4.30
C CYS A 41 -11.24 -5.74 3.54
N GLU A 42 -11.15 -5.11 2.37
CA GLU A 42 -9.94 -5.11 1.54
C GLU A 42 -8.66 -4.68 2.28
N LEU A 43 -8.76 -3.72 3.20
CA LEU A 43 -7.62 -3.24 4.00
C LEU A 43 -7.07 -4.27 5.00
N CYS A 44 -7.88 -5.27 5.37
CA CYS A 44 -7.51 -6.30 6.34
C CYS A 44 -7.15 -7.63 5.69
N PHE A 45 -7.17 -7.71 4.36
CA PHE A 45 -6.82 -8.88 3.57
C PHE A 45 -5.45 -9.46 3.89
N VAL A 46 -4.41 -8.63 3.90
CA VAL A 46 -3.05 -9.03 4.23
C VAL A 46 -2.95 -9.44 5.70
N ARG A 47 -3.62 -8.70 6.61
CA ARG A 47 -3.63 -9.02 8.04
C ARG A 47 -4.30 -10.36 8.37
N ALA A 48 -5.36 -10.73 7.65
CA ALA A 48 -6.01 -12.04 7.78
C ALA A 48 -5.10 -13.17 7.29
N ASP A 49 -4.46 -12.99 6.13
CA ASP A 49 -3.51 -13.96 5.55
C ASP A 49 -2.32 -14.22 6.48
N HIS A 50 -1.71 -13.17 7.04
CA HIS A 50 -0.65 -13.27 8.05
C HIS A 50 -1.12 -13.91 9.39
N ALA A 51 -2.42 -13.86 9.70
CA ALA A 51 -3.00 -14.57 10.84
C ALA A 51 -3.31 -16.05 10.54
N GLY A 52 -2.94 -16.55 9.34
CA GLY A 52 -3.21 -17.90 8.88
C GLY A 52 -4.67 -18.14 8.47
N TRP A 53 -5.44 -17.09 8.23
CA TRP A 53 -6.82 -17.20 7.76
C TRP A 53 -6.84 -17.46 6.25
N ILE A 54 -7.66 -18.41 5.81
CA ILE A 54 -7.67 -18.84 4.42
C ILE A 54 -8.78 -18.14 3.64
N ARG A 55 -8.42 -17.39 2.61
CA ARG A 55 -9.36 -16.67 1.73
C ARG A 55 -10.13 -17.64 0.83
N GLU A 56 -11.46 -17.63 0.88
CA GLU A 56 -12.27 -18.55 0.06
C GLU A 56 -12.04 -18.34 -1.45
N SER A 57 -11.81 -17.09 -1.87
CA SER A 57 -11.48 -16.71 -3.25
C SER A 57 -10.19 -17.34 -3.77
N ALA A 58 -9.21 -17.61 -2.90
CA ALA A 58 -7.91 -18.19 -3.27
C ALA A 58 -7.99 -19.71 -3.49
N HIS A 59 -9.05 -20.38 -3.02
CA HIS A 59 -9.19 -21.82 -3.21
C HIS A 59 -9.44 -22.26 -4.66
N GLY A 60 -9.81 -21.34 -5.56
CA GLY A 60 -9.89 -21.60 -6.99
C GLY A 60 -8.56 -21.98 -7.65
N ASP A 61 -7.44 -21.45 -7.15
CA ASP A 61 -6.08 -21.72 -7.64
C ASP A 61 -5.36 -22.83 -6.85
N THR A 62 -6.10 -23.69 -6.14
CA THR A 62 -5.51 -24.87 -5.50
C THR A 62 -5.20 -25.91 -6.59
N PRO A 63 -3.93 -26.24 -6.92
CA PRO A 63 -3.65 -27.30 -7.88
C PRO A 63 -4.09 -28.63 -7.28
N THR A 64 -5.17 -29.21 -7.83
CA THR A 64 -5.61 -30.56 -7.50
C THR A 64 -4.43 -31.51 -7.57
N ARG A 65 -4.20 -32.29 -6.50
CA ARG A 65 -3.11 -33.27 -6.38
C ARG A 65 -2.92 -34.03 -7.71
N GLY A 66 -1.69 -34.01 -8.22
CA GLY A 66 -1.36 -34.63 -9.49
C GLY A 66 -1.70 -36.13 -9.54
N PRO A 67 -1.98 -36.70 -10.72
CA PRO A 67 -2.37 -38.10 -10.84
C PRO A 67 -1.32 -39.08 -10.29
N LEU A 68 -1.79 -40.17 -9.68
CA LEU A 68 -0.93 -41.28 -9.23
C LEU A 68 -0.16 -41.89 -10.40
N PRO A 69 1.05 -42.46 -10.17
CA PRO A 69 1.85 -43.03 -11.24
C PRO A 69 1.22 -44.32 -11.77
N GLN A 70 0.69 -44.29 -12.98
CA GLN A 70 0.16 -45.51 -13.62
C GLN A 70 1.31 -46.38 -14.18
N GLU A 71 1.24 -47.67 -13.88
CA GLU A 71 2.29 -48.64 -14.20
C GLU A 71 2.56 -48.75 -15.71
N ARG A 72 3.85 -48.70 -16.08
CA ARG A 72 4.31 -48.96 -17.46
C ARG A 72 4.71 -50.42 -17.61
N ARG A 73 4.09 -51.16 -18.55
CA ARG A 73 4.67 -52.37 -19.20
C ARG A 73 3.94 -52.65 -20.54
N PRO A 74 4.52 -53.44 -21.47
CA PRO A 74 4.84 -52.89 -22.80
C PRO A 74 4.34 -53.78 -23.97
N LEU A 75 4.71 -53.45 -25.22
CA LEU A 75 5.48 -54.33 -26.14
C LEU A 75 5.57 -53.71 -27.57
N PHE A 76 6.46 -54.26 -28.39
CA PHE A 76 7.10 -53.66 -29.59
C PHE A 76 6.32 -53.74 -30.93
N GLY A 77 6.66 -52.82 -31.86
CA GLY A 77 6.54 -52.96 -33.33
C GLY A 77 6.77 -51.62 -34.06
N ARG A 78 7.95 -51.31 -34.66
CA ARG A 78 8.44 -51.65 -36.03
C ARG A 78 7.46 -51.25 -37.17
N LEU A 79 7.84 -50.65 -38.33
CA LEU A 79 9.09 -50.06 -38.89
C LEU A 79 8.80 -49.50 -40.33
N ARG A 80 9.52 -48.46 -40.83
CA ARG A 80 9.57 -47.92 -42.26
C ARG A 80 8.29 -47.19 -42.76
N ARG A 81 8.25 -46.33 -43.81
CA ARG A 81 9.16 -45.73 -44.87
C ARG A 81 8.50 -44.37 -45.28
N ARG A 82 9.16 -43.20 -45.43
CA ARG A 82 10.01 -42.63 -46.52
C ARG A 82 9.36 -42.51 -47.93
N GLY A 83 9.03 -41.28 -48.40
CA GLY A 83 8.83 -40.91 -49.84
C GLY A 83 7.89 -39.71 -50.13
N ALA A 84 8.18 -38.94 -51.22
CA ALA A 84 7.41 -37.79 -51.83
C ALA A 84 7.44 -36.43 -51.06
N GLN A 85 7.83 -35.23 -51.56
CA GLN A 85 7.88 -34.55 -52.89
C GLN A 85 6.49 -34.31 -53.53
N GLU A 86 6.12 -33.16 -54.14
CA GLU A 86 6.76 -31.84 -54.37
C GLU A 86 5.71 -30.80 -54.86
N ALA A 87 6.09 -29.50 -54.93
CA ALA A 87 5.67 -28.46 -55.88
C ALA A 87 4.23 -27.84 -55.96
N THR A 88 4.27 -26.53 -56.23
CA THR A 88 3.25 -25.51 -56.58
C THR A 88 2.58 -25.73 -57.95
N PRO A 89 1.45 -25.04 -58.23
CA PRO A 89 1.17 -24.51 -59.57
C PRO A 89 0.77 -23.02 -59.62
N GLU A 90 1.35 -22.28 -60.58
CA GLU A 90 0.77 -21.06 -61.21
C GLU A 90 0.12 -21.45 -62.56
N PRO A 91 -0.73 -20.60 -63.18
CA PRO A 91 -0.31 -19.66 -64.27
C PRO A 91 -0.98 -18.26 -64.16
N SER A 92 -0.48 -17.12 -64.67
CA SER A 92 -0.15 -16.67 -66.06
C SER A 92 -1.39 -16.57 -67.00
N GLU A 93 -1.59 -15.59 -67.92
CA GLU A 93 -0.71 -14.65 -68.64
C GLU A 93 -1.40 -13.31 -69.07
N GLY A 94 -0.58 -12.30 -69.44
CA GLY A 94 -0.86 -11.31 -70.52
C GLY A 94 -1.40 -9.90 -70.16
N ASP A 95 -1.17 -8.84 -70.95
CA ASP A 95 -0.15 -8.55 -72.00
C ASP A 95 -0.17 -7.03 -72.39
N LEU A 96 0.86 -6.56 -73.11
CA LEU A 96 0.97 -5.34 -73.96
C LEU A 96 1.31 -3.91 -73.40
N ALA A 97 2.42 -3.37 -73.98
CA ALA A 97 2.65 -2.00 -74.48
C ALA A 97 2.80 -0.79 -73.51
N SER A 98 3.73 0.17 -73.68
CA SER A 98 4.73 0.44 -74.74
C SER A 98 5.87 1.39 -74.27
N ALA A 99 6.87 1.59 -75.15
CA ALA A 99 8.07 2.46 -75.12
C ALA A 99 7.88 3.93 -74.59
N ASP A 100 8.87 4.81 -74.37
CA ASP A 100 10.25 5.07 -74.88
C ASP A 100 10.98 5.92 -73.79
N ASP A 101 12.29 6.25 -73.75
CA ASP A 101 13.57 5.88 -74.43
C ASP A 101 14.73 6.45 -73.54
N GLY A 102 16.01 6.23 -73.88
CA GLY A 102 17.06 7.24 -73.64
C GLY A 102 18.30 6.84 -72.82
N VAL A 103 19.30 6.26 -73.51
CA VAL A 103 20.78 6.45 -73.38
C VAL A 103 21.51 6.52 -72.02
N GLY A 104 22.63 5.78 -71.92
CA GLY A 104 23.69 5.95 -70.89
C GLY A 104 24.67 7.12 -71.19
N PRO A 105 25.83 7.25 -70.51
CA PRO A 105 26.70 6.17 -69.99
C PRO A 105 27.12 6.32 -68.51
N GLY A 106 27.84 5.33 -67.97
CA GLY A 106 28.26 5.28 -66.56
C GLY A 106 29.71 5.69 -66.27
N VAL A 107 30.06 5.75 -64.99
CA VAL A 107 31.44 5.72 -64.45
C VAL A 107 31.51 4.96 -63.11
N ASP A 108 32.42 4.01 -63.06
CA ASP A 108 33.35 3.63 -61.98
C ASP A 108 33.02 3.89 -60.49
N GLY A 109 33.01 2.78 -59.73
CA GLY A 109 33.85 2.63 -58.53
C GLY A 109 33.38 3.21 -57.20
N GLY A 110 33.00 2.34 -56.25
CA GLY A 110 32.82 2.72 -54.85
C GLY A 110 32.51 1.54 -53.92
N ALA A 111 33.50 1.08 -53.16
CA ALA A 111 33.30 0.03 -52.16
C ALA A 111 32.54 0.57 -50.94
N GLY A 112 31.27 0.19 -50.81
CA GLY A 112 30.46 0.50 -49.63
C GLY A 112 30.83 -0.39 -48.44
N ASN A 113 31.58 0.14 -47.49
CA ASN A 113 31.75 -0.49 -46.18
C ASN A 113 30.38 -0.56 -45.48
N GLY A 114 30.04 -1.72 -44.90
CA GLY A 114 28.79 -1.89 -44.18
C GLY A 114 28.82 -1.15 -42.84
N ASP A 115 28.12 -0.02 -42.75
CA ASP A 115 27.83 0.64 -41.47
C ASP A 115 26.93 -0.25 -40.61
N ALA A 116 27.53 -0.88 -39.59
CA ALA A 116 26.78 -1.58 -38.55
C ALA A 116 26.06 -0.54 -37.66
N PRO A 117 24.73 -0.62 -37.48
CA PRO A 117 24.00 0.39 -36.73
C PRO A 117 24.44 0.44 -35.26
N ALA A 118 24.74 1.65 -34.79
CA ALA A 118 25.23 1.88 -33.44
C ALA A 118 24.29 1.31 -32.35
N PRO A 119 24.83 0.78 -31.23
CA PRO A 119 24.01 0.23 -30.17
C PRO A 119 23.12 1.31 -29.55
N ARG A 120 21.82 1.02 -29.44
CA ARG A 120 20.84 1.94 -28.85
C ARG A 120 21.26 2.27 -27.41
N PRO A 121 21.23 3.55 -26.97
CA PRO A 121 21.57 3.90 -25.61
C PRO A 121 20.64 3.17 -24.63
N ARG A 122 21.22 2.53 -23.62
CA ARG A 122 20.44 1.92 -22.54
C ARG A 122 19.56 3.01 -21.92
N ARG A 123 18.25 2.81 -21.88
CA ARG A 123 17.33 3.69 -21.16
C ARG A 123 17.82 3.78 -19.72
N GLN A 124 18.26 4.97 -19.28
CA GLN A 124 18.50 5.20 -17.87
C GLN A 124 17.17 4.97 -17.13
N PRO A 125 17.18 4.35 -15.94
CA PRO A 125 16.00 4.28 -15.09
C PRO A 125 15.48 5.70 -14.87
N TYR A 126 14.20 5.92 -15.15
CA TYR A 126 13.55 7.20 -14.85
C TYR A 126 13.50 7.35 -13.32
N VAL A 127 14.33 8.23 -12.79
CA VAL A 127 14.20 8.68 -11.41
C VAL A 127 13.08 9.74 -11.43
N PRO A 128 11.91 9.48 -10.80
CA PRO A 128 10.88 10.51 -10.70
C PRO A 128 11.47 11.72 -9.96
N PRO A 129 11.13 12.96 -10.38
CA PRO A 129 11.50 14.15 -9.63
C PRO A 129 11.07 14.00 -8.15
N PRO A 130 11.85 14.52 -7.19
CA PRO A 130 11.40 14.62 -5.81
C PRO A 130 10.04 15.33 -5.77
N ASP A 131 9.08 14.74 -5.07
CA ASP A 131 7.74 15.31 -4.89
C ASP A 131 7.88 16.78 -4.45
N PRO A 132 7.23 17.76 -5.12
CA PRO A 132 7.28 19.15 -4.73
C PRO A 132 6.79 19.32 -3.29
N ARG A 133 7.76 19.37 -2.37
CA ARG A 133 7.58 19.62 -0.94
C ARG A 133 6.61 20.78 -0.77
N HIS A 134 5.37 20.46 -0.38
CA HIS A 134 4.44 21.47 0.10
C HIS A 134 5.01 22.00 1.40
N VAL A 135 5.77 23.10 1.30
CA VAL A 135 6.34 23.80 2.45
C VAL A 135 5.17 24.41 3.21
N ARG A 136 4.60 23.60 4.12
CA ARG A 136 3.58 24.04 5.04
C ARG A 136 4.22 25.08 5.94
N ALA A 137 3.62 26.26 6.05
CA ALA A 137 4.10 27.28 6.96
C ALA A 137 4.06 26.73 8.39
N VAL A 138 5.24 26.46 8.96
CA VAL A 138 5.36 26.03 10.35
C VAL A 138 4.94 27.21 11.23
N PRO A 139 4.01 27.04 12.19
CA PRO A 139 3.60 28.11 13.09
C PRO A 139 4.80 28.69 13.86
N THR A 140 4.80 30.00 14.07
CA THR A 140 5.92 30.71 14.71
C THR A 140 5.84 30.73 16.24
N THR A 141 4.64 30.64 16.81
CA THR A 141 4.40 30.65 18.26
C THR A 141 4.32 29.23 18.83
N ALA A 142 4.70 29.06 20.10
CA ALA A 142 4.75 27.73 20.74
C ALA A 142 3.35 27.12 20.91
N GLU A 143 2.37 27.95 21.26
CA GLU A 143 0.98 27.59 21.51
C GLU A 143 0.34 27.01 20.24
N VAL A 144 0.49 27.69 19.09
CA VAL A 144 -0.07 27.23 17.81
C VAL A 144 0.68 26.00 17.28
N LYS A 145 1.96 25.81 17.63
CA LYS A 145 2.65 24.54 17.37
C LYS A 145 2.05 23.39 18.19
N ILE A 146 1.73 23.63 19.48
CA ILE A 146 1.09 22.63 20.35
C ILE A 146 -0.31 22.29 19.84
N GLU A 147 -1.18 23.27 19.58
CA GLU A 147 -2.51 23.06 18.98
C GLU A 147 -2.41 22.20 17.72
N ARG A 148 -1.50 22.57 16.81
CA ARG A 148 -1.29 21.87 15.55
C ARG A 148 -0.72 20.46 15.73
N ALA A 149 0.08 20.22 16.77
CA ALA A 149 0.60 18.90 17.08
C ALA A 149 -0.49 17.97 17.63
N LEU A 150 -1.37 18.49 18.49
CA LEU A 150 -2.53 17.74 19.02
C LEU A 150 -3.53 17.41 17.90
N ASP A 151 -3.82 18.35 16.98
CA ASP A 151 -4.59 18.08 15.76
C ASP A 151 -4.04 16.88 14.97
N LEU A 152 -2.73 16.88 14.71
CA LEU A 152 -2.06 15.84 13.92
C LEU A 152 -2.05 14.50 14.67
N PHE A 153 -1.85 14.52 15.98
CA PHE A 153 -1.95 13.33 16.82
C PHE A 153 -3.36 12.74 16.83
N ASN A 154 -4.38 13.59 17.00
CA ASN A 154 -5.79 13.18 17.02
C ASN A 154 -6.27 12.61 15.67
N ALA A 155 -5.68 13.06 14.56
CA ALA A 155 -5.91 12.50 13.23
C ALA A 155 -5.11 11.21 12.94
N SER A 156 -4.15 10.84 13.80
CA SER A 156 -3.30 9.64 13.64
C SER A 156 -3.94 8.38 14.23
N GLU A 157 -3.42 7.21 13.87
CA GLU A 157 -3.86 5.94 14.46
C GLU A 157 -3.54 5.81 15.97
N HIS A 158 -2.59 6.60 16.48
CA HIS A 158 -2.19 6.57 17.89
C HIS A 158 -3.27 7.12 18.82
N GLN A 159 -4.15 8.02 18.35
CA GLN A 159 -5.31 8.51 19.11
C GLN A 159 -6.18 7.34 19.60
N ARG A 160 -6.50 6.39 18.71
CA ARG A 160 -7.34 5.23 19.04
C ARG A 160 -6.66 4.30 20.06
N THR A 161 -5.33 4.26 20.05
CA THR A 161 -4.51 3.51 21.01
C THR A 161 -4.57 4.17 22.39
N VAL A 162 -4.32 5.48 22.48
CA VAL A 162 -4.37 6.25 23.74
C VAL A 162 -5.78 6.26 24.35
N ALA A 163 -6.81 6.55 23.56
CA ALA A 163 -8.21 6.43 23.98
C ALA A 163 -8.58 4.97 24.36
N GLY A 164 -7.87 4.00 23.80
CA GLY A 164 -7.95 2.58 24.15
C GLY A 164 -7.44 2.29 25.56
N LEU A 165 -6.19 2.65 25.82
CA LEU A 165 -5.49 2.47 27.10
C LEU A 165 -6.21 3.19 28.25
N SER A 166 -6.76 4.38 27.98
CA SER A 166 -7.46 5.20 28.98
C SER A 166 -8.68 4.52 29.59
N ARG A 167 -9.35 3.61 28.86
CA ARG A 167 -10.48 2.82 29.41
C ARG A 167 -10.06 1.81 30.47
N SER A 168 -8.78 1.43 30.51
CA SER A 168 -8.21 0.49 31.49
C SER A 168 -7.32 1.15 32.52
N LEU A 169 -6.67 2.28 32.18
CA LEU A 169 -5.67 2.96 33.01
C LEU A 169 -6.15 4.30 33.59
N GLY A 170 -7.35 4.77 33.22
CA GLY A 170 -7.87 6.08 33.60
C GLY A 170 -7.43 7.20 32.66
N LEU A 171 -7.71 8.46 33.04
CA LEU A 171 -7.26 9.63 32.29
C LEU A 171 -5.73 9.73 32.35
N PRO A 172 -5.03 9.92 31.21
CA PRO A 172 -3.60 10.15 31.21
C PRO A 172 -3.27 11.59 31.60
N TRP A 173 -2.07 11.78 32.14
CA TRP A 173 -1.36 13.04 32.02
C TRP A 173 -0.74 13.14 30.63
N ALA A 174 -0.84 14.29 29.96
CA ALA A 174 -0.19 14.49 28.67
C ALA A 174 0.49 15.86 28.60
N THR A 175 1.59 15.94 27.86
CA THR A 175 2.26 17.22 27.57
C THR A 175 2.76 17.28 26.13
N ALA A 176 2.63 18.44 25.53
CA ALA A 176 3.18 18.78 24.22
C ALA A 176 4.19 19.92 24.37
N LEU A 177 5.44 19.67 23.96
CA LEU A 177 6.55 20.62 24.05
C LEU A 177 7.22 20.80 22.68
N PRO A 178 7.18 22.01 22.08
CA PRO A 178 7.93 22.31 20.86
C PRO A 178 9.44 22.18 21.07
N ASP A 179 10.11 21.57 20.10
CA ASP A 179 11.56 21.39 20.13
C ASP A 179 12.27 22.72 19.77
N PRO A 180 13.22 23.20 20.60
CA PRO A 180 13.95 24.45 20.33
C PRO A 180 14.98 24.31 19.20
N ASP A 181 15.52 23.12 18.98
CA ASP A 181 16.56 22.85 17.98
C ASP A 181 15.94 22.36 16.65
N ALA A 182 14.75 21.75 16.69
CA ALA A 182 14.00 21.31 15.51
C ALA A 182 12.67 22.09 15.35
N PRO A 183 12.63 23.20 14.59
CA PRO A 183 11.51 24.15 14.64
C PRO A 183 10.16 23.62 14.15
N SER A 184 10.11 22.54 13.35
CA SER A 184 8.87 21.85 12.95
C SER A 184 8.47 20.71 13.88
N THR A 185 9.28 20.37 14.88
CA THR A 185 9.05 19.23 15.77
C THR A 185 8.35 19.65 17.06
N VAL A 186 7.41 18.83 17.51
CA VAL A 186 6.82 18.87 18.84
C VAL A 186 6.96 17.48 19.46
N THR A 187 7.47 17.41 20.68
CA THR A 187 7.48 16.19 21.48
C THR A 187 6.16 16.09 22.22
N LEU A 188 5.46 14.97 22.09
CA LEU A 188 4.22 14.68 22.79
C LEU A 188 4.43 13.47 23.71
N VAL A 189 4.17 13.63 25.01
CA VAL A 189 4.16 12.54 25.98
C VAL A 189 2.74 12.29 26.46
N VAL A 190 2.36 11.03 26.59
CA VAL A 190 1.11 10.57 27.20
C VAL A 190 1.46 9.51 28.23
N ALA A 191 1.02 9.68 29.47
CA ALA A 191 1.48 8.91 30.62
C ALA A 191 0.38 8.56 31.62
N TRP A 192 0.55 7.41 32.25
CA TRP A 192 -0.20 6.88 33.39
C TRP A 192 0.80 6.42 34.46
N GLU A 193 0.35 6.11 35.67
CA GLU A 193 1.22 5.68 36.78
C GLU A 193 2.15 4.49 36.46
N LEU A 194 1.77 3.62 35.52
CA LEU A 194 2.46 2.36 35.19
C LEU A 194 2.93 2.28 33.72
N SER A 195 2.75 3.33 32.92
CA SER A 195 3.16 3.31 31.50
C SER A 195 3.18 4.70 30.88
N TRP A 196 4.15 4.97 30.01
CA TRP A 196 4.20 6.20 29.21
C TRP A 196 4.61 5.94 27.78
N TYR A 197 4.24 6.86 26.89
CA TYR A 197 4.53 6.85 25.46
C TYR A 197 4.99 8.24 25.03
N ARG A 198 6.08 8.32 24.27
CA ARG A 198 6.60 9.55 23.67
C ARG A 198 6.54 9.47 22.16
N TYR A 199 5.89 10.46 21.56
CA TYR A 199 5.72 10.63 20.13
C TYR A 199 6.48 11.86 19.66
N ARG A 200 7.04 11.78 18.45
CA ARG A 200 7.49 12.94 17.66
C ARG A 200 6.35 13.34 16.74
N VAL A 201 5.94 14.60 16.80
CA VAL A 201 5.02 15.21 15.83
C VAL A 201 5.81 16.19 14.96
N ASP A 202 5.82 15.97 13.65
CA ASP A 202 6.49 16.85 12.69
C ASP A 202 5.44 17.65 11.91
N LEU A 203 5.36 18.94 12.19
CA LEU A 203 4.40 19.86 11.57
C LEU A 203 4.68 20.10 10.08
N GLY A 204 5.89 19.75 9.61
CA GLY A 204 6.31 19.86 8.22
C GLY A 204 6.09 18.60 7.38
N ASP A 205 5.90 17.44 8.01
CA ASP A 205 5.64 16.18 7.31
C ASP A 205 4.14 16.06 6.96
N ALA A 206 3.86 15.68 5.72
CA ALA A 206 2.50 15.51 5.20
C ALA A 206 2.08 14.05 5.02
N VAL A 207 3.04 13.11 5.12
CA VAL A 207 2.85 11.67 4.89
C VAL A 207 2.79 10.93 6.22
N GLU A 208 3.75 11.18 7.11
CA GLU A 208 3.85 10.52 8.43
C GLU A 208 4.14 11.57 9.53
N PRO A 209 3.19 12.48 9.81
CA PRO A 209 3.39 13.59 10.75
C PRO A 209 3.58 13.17 12.21
N VAL A 210 3.30 11.91 12.56
CA VAL A 210 3.35 11.42 13.95
C VAL A 210 4.03 10.07 13.98
N ALA A 211 5.08 9.93 14.79
CA ALA A 211 5.79 8.67 14.98
C ALA A 211 6.06 8.41 16.47
N LEU A 212 5.78 7.18 16.94
CA LEU A 212 6.18 6.72 18.27
C LEU A 212 7.72 6.63 18.35
N GLN A 213 8.34 7.35 19.29
CA GLN A 213 9.78 7.33 19.52
C GLN A 213 10.19 6.42 20.68
N ALA A 214 9.45 6.44 21.78
CA ALA A 214 9.80 5.70 22.99
C ALA A 214 8.56 5.37 23.82
N LYS A 215 8.72 4.40 24.73
CA LYS A 215 7.76 4.06 25.77
C LYS A 215 8.50 3.44 26.96
N GLY A 216 7.91 3.50 28.14
CA GLY A 216 8.42 2.87 29.36
C GLY A 216 7.30 2.62 30.36
N ASP A 217 7.66 2.09 31.52
CA ASP A 217 6.78 1.74 32.64
C ASP A 217 7.00 2.62 33.88
N GLU A 218 8.14 3.32 34.00
CA GLU A 218 8.40 4.26 35.09
C GLU A 218 8.27 5.73 34.65
N LEU A 219 7.48 6.54 35.36
CA LEU A 219 7.37 8.00 35.11
C LEU A 219 8.71 8.75 35.29
N THR A 220 9.65 8.17 36.05
CA THR A 220 11.00 8.69 36.26
C THR A 220 11.91 8.59 35.03
N ASP A 221 11.55 7.81 34.02
CA ASP A 221 12.27 7.78 32.73
C ASP A 221 11.97 9.00 31.84
N ILE A 222 10.91 9.75 32.16
CA ILE A 222 10.47 10.92 31.43
C ILE A 222 11.29 12.13 31.90
N ASP A 223 11.95 12.82 30.97
CA ASP A 223 12.69 14.06 31.24
C ASP A 223 11.82 15.07 32.00
N GLN A 224 12.38 15.71 33.03
CA GLN A 224 11.66 16.61 33.93
C GLN A 224 10.95 17.77 33.21
N SER A 225 11.46 18.22 32.06
CA SER A 225 10.83 19.24 31.21
C SER A 225 9.52 18.79 30.56
N LEU A 226 9.23 17.50 30.57
CA LEU A 226 8.02 16.88 30.04
C LEU A 226 7.01 16.48 31.15
N HIS A 227 7.10 17.11 32.33
CA HIS A 227 6.15 16.92 33.45
C HIS A 227 5.22 18.13 33.66
N ASP A 228 5.18 19.07 32.72
CA ASP A 228 4.29 20.26 32.79
C ASP A 228 2.80 19.91 32.60
N TRP A 229 2.50 18.70 32.10
CA TRP A 229 1.15 18.13 31.91
C TRP A 229 0.12 19.11 31.31
N ASN A 230 0.51 19.80 30.23
CA ASN A 230 -0.26 20.89 29.61
C ASN A 230 -1.43 20.43 28.72
N ALA A 231 -1.73 19.12 28.67
CA ALA A 231 -2.79 18.53 27.85
C ALA A 231 -3.49 17.36 28.57
N GLY A 232 -4.71 17.06 28.14
CA GLY A 232 -5.55 15.98 28.68
C GLY A 232 -6.47 15.38 27.62
N LEU A 233 -7.21 14.33 27.95
CA LEU A 233 -8.21 13.73 27.06
C LEU A 233 -9.60 14.34 27.29
N ASP A 234 -10.29 14.70 26.22
CA ASP A 234 -11.72 15.03 26.25
C ASP A 234 -12.62 13.77 26.30
N ASP A 235 -13.94 13.99 26.46
CA ASP A 235 -14.97 12.93 26.48
C ASP A 235 -15.00 12.05 25.21
N GLU A 236 -14.46 12.55 24.09
CA GLU A 236 -14.36 11.83 22.81
C GLU A 236 -13.05 11.02 22.71
N GLY A 237 -12.17 11.12 23.71
CA GLY A 237 -10.87 10.48 23.76
C GLY A 237 -9.83 11.14 22.85
N ARG A 238 -9.95 12.44 22.57
CA ARG A 238 -8.96 13.24 21.83
C ARG A 238 -8.11 14.04 22.82
N LEU A 239 -6.84 14.27 22.50
CA LEU A 239 -5.99 15.14 23.30
C LEU A 239 -6.31 16.62 23.01
N VAL A 240 -6.52 17.40 24.05
CA VAL A 240 -6.81 18.84 24.00
C VAL A 240 -5.86 19.59 24.93
N ILE A 241 -5.69 20.90 24.72
CA ILE A 241 -4.91 21.77 25.61
C ILE A 241 -5.64 21.95 26.93
N GLY A 242 -4.86 21.93 28.03
CA GLY A 242 -5.36 21.96 29.39
C GLY A 242 -5.61 20.56 29.94
N THR A 243 -5.56 20.44 31.26
CA THR A 243 -5.96 19.23 31.97
C THR A 243 -7.48 19.07 31.90
N ALA A 244 -7.95 17.87 31.56
CA ALA A 244 -9.36 17.53 31.75
C ALA A 244 -9.65 17.44 33.27
N GLU A 245 -10.60 18.24 33.74
CA GLU A 245 -11.15 18.19 35.11
C GLU A 245 -12.17 17.06 35.29
#